data_AF-A0A5J5UMB4-F1
#
_entry.id   AF-A0A5J5UMB4-F1
#
_cell.length_a   1.000
_cell.length_b   1.000
_cell.length_c   1.000
_cell.angle_alpha   90.00
_cell.angle_beta   90.00
_cell.angle_gamma   90.00
#
_symmetry.space_group_name_H-M   'P 1'
#
loop_
_entity.id
_entity.type
_entity.pdbx_description
1 polymer ?
#
loop_
_entity_poly.entity_id
_entity_poly.type
_entity_poly.pdbx_seq_one_letter_code
_entity_poly.pdbx_strand_id
1 'polypeptide(L)'
;MREVKQGIRKMEKFMSTISSLQTALQLLISQIPNIHEVFLVLGTSPIRPQHVYQLCFSHANPAPFAEANFIKGKTAEGLSRKAIRALISKDAGSSSYLGHTKLFLMVKAPTSLNLPLHFLPKRDFRYSKKIVPFRLRFKCRAQGLKIDEDHSSLPGRSTGIDSSNDLIWFQCRHAIKGIAFKTPEEE
;
A
#
# COMPACT_ATOMS: atom_id res chain seq x y z
N MET A 1 28.33 -25.03 5.68
CA MET A 1 28.63 -23.58 5.99
C MET A 1 28.33 -22.60 4.85
N ARG A 2 28.72 -22.85 3.59
CA ARG A 2 28.56 -21.88 2.47
C ARG A 2 27.09 -21.52 2.18
N GLU A 3 26.19 -22.50 2.18
CA GLU A 3 24.75 -22.27 1.95
C GLU A 3 24.12 -21.42 3.05
N VAL A 4 24.46 -21.69 4.32
CA VAL A 4 24.00 -20.90 5.48
C VAL A 4 24.45 -19.45 5.35
N LYS A 5 25.73 -19.21 5.04
CA LYS A 5 26.25 -17.84 4.80
C LYS A 5 25.53 -17.13 3.64
N GLN A 6 25.20 -17.85 2.57
CA GLN A 6 24.42 -17.29 1.46
C GLN A 6 22.97 -17.00 1.85
N GLY A 7 22.34 -17.85 2.66
CA GLY A 7 21.00 -17.64 3.21
C GLY A 7 20.92 -16.38 4.05
N ILE A 8 21.88 -16.19 4.96
CA ILE A 8 21.98 -14.99 5.80
C ILE A 8 22.11 -13.73 4.93
N ARG A 9 23.03 -13.71 3.96
CA ARG A 9 23.20 -12.56 3.04
C ARG A 9 21.93 -12.25 2.23
N LYS A 10 21.21 -13.29 1.78
CA LYS A 10 19.93 -13.12 1.07
C LYS A 10 18.88 -12.49 1.99
N MET A 11 18.79 -12.95 3.24
CA MET A 11 17.89 -12.40 4.24
C MET A 11 18.25 -10.94 4.59
N GLU A 12 19.52 -10.62 4.79
CA GLU A 12 20.00 -9.25 5.03
C GLU A 12 19.60 -8.30 3.89
N LYS A 13 19.80 -8.72 2.64
CA LYS A 13 19.40 -7.93 1.46
C LYS A 13 17.88 -7.76 1.36
N PHE A 14 17.12 -8.80 1.71
CA PHE A 14 15.67 -8.74 1.75
C PHE A 14 15.21 -7.73 2.82
N MET A 15 15.74 -7.82 4.03
CA MET A 15 15.42 -6.91 5.12
C MET A 15 15.85 -5.47 4.82
N SER A 16 17.02 -5.25 4.19
CA SER A 16 17.44 -3.90 3.79
C SER A 16 16.47 -3.28 2.78
N THR A 17 15.97 -4.08 1.83
CA THR A 17 14.98 -3.62 0.85
C THR A 17 13.65 -3.26 1.52
N ILE A 18 13.22 -4.04 2.52
CA ILE A 18 12.04 -3.72 3.34
C ILE A 18 12.24 -2.39 4.06
N SER A 19 13.39 -2.18 4.71
CA SER A 19 13.68 -0.93 5.39
C SER A 19 13.67 0.27 4.44
N SER A 20 14.28 0.17 3.26
CA SER A 20 14.23 1.24 2.25
C SER A 20 12.81 1.54 1.76
N LEU A 21 11.96 0.51 1.63
CA LEU A 21 10.56 0.68 1.27
C LEU A 21 9.75 1.33 2.40
N GLN A 22 10.03 0.98 3.67
CA GLN A 22 9.43 1.64 4.83
C GLN A 22 9.81 3.13 4.88
N THR A 23 11.09 3.46 4.71
CA THR A 23 11.54 4.87 4.65
C THR A 23 10.87 5.62 3.50
N ALA A 24 10.78 5.01 2.31
CA ALA A 24 10.08 5.62 1.18
C ALA A 24 8.60 5.93 1.49
N LEU A 25 7.90 4.99 2.14
CA LEU A 25 6.51 5.18 2.56
C LEU A 25 6.37 6.27 3.62
N GLN A 26 7.28 6.33 4.59
CA GLN A 26 7.27 7.38 5.62
C GLN A 26 7.42 8.76 4.99
N LEU A 27 8.41 8.95 4.13
CA LEU A 27 8.62 10.22 3.41
C LEU A 27 7.39 10.61 2.56
N LEU A 28 6.80 9.63 1.88
CA LEU A 28 5.59 9.83 1.08
C LEU A 28 4.42 10.31 1.93
N ILE A 29 4.16 9.64 3.06
CA ILE A 29 3.06 9.99 3.97
C ILE A 29 3.28 11.37 4.59
N SER A 30 4.53 11.72 4.93
CA SER A 30 4.87 13.05 5.43
C SER A 30 4.63 14.17 4.41
N GLN A 31 4.87 13.91 3.11
CA GLN A 31 4.64 14.90 2.05
C GLN A 31 3.17 14.94 1.60
N ILE A 32 2.50 13.79 1.60
CA ILE A 32 1.13 13.61 1.10
C ILE A 32 0.36 12.78 2.12
N PRO A 33 -0.25 13.42 3.13
CA PRO A 33 -0.97 12.70 4.18
C PRO A 33 -2.24 12.01 3.66
N ASN A 34 -2.81 12.50 2.56
CA ASN A 34 -4.07 12.01 2.01
C ASN A 34 -3.87 11.02 0.86
N ILE A 35 -3.21 9.90 1.13
CA ILE A 35 -3.07 8.82 0.14
C ILE A 35 -4.42 8.13 -0.08
N HIS A 36 -4.95 8.18 -1.30
CA HIS A 36 -6.21 7.53 -1.64
C HIS A 36 -6.06 6.02 -1.83
N GLU A 37 -5.01 5.62 -2.52
CA GLU A 37 -4.91 4.28 -3.08
C GLU A 37 -3.46 3.83 -3.20
N VAL A 38 -3.21 2.61 -2.73
CA VAL A 38 -1.90 1.93 -2.82
C VAL A 38 -2.11 0.54 -3.39
N PHE A 39 -1.33 0.16 -4.40
CA PHE A 39 -1.26 -1.22 -4.86
C PHE A 39 0.06 -1.86 -4.43
N LEU A 40 -0.06 -3.08 -3.92
CA LEU A 40 1.04 -4.03 -3.80
C LEU A 40 0.88 -5.05 -4.92
N VAL A 41 1.74 -4.95 -5.92
CA VAL A 41 1.70 -5.79 -7.13
C VAL A 41 2.72 -6.89 -7.00
N LEU A 42 2.26 -8.14 -7.00
CA LEU A 42 3.09 -9.32 -6.95
C LEU A 42 3.18 -9.94 -8.36
N GLY A 43 4.39 -10.05 -8.90
CA GLY A 43 4.61 -10.65 -10.23
C GLY A 43 6.01 -10.43 -10.78
N THR A 44 6.18 -10.64 -12.09
CA THR A 44 7.46 -10.42 -12.79
C THR A 44 7.71 -8.94 -13.10
N SER A 45 6.64 -8.17 -13.28
CA SER A 45 6.65 -6.73 -13.52
C SER A 45 5.32 -6.12 -13.07
N PRO A 46 5.25 -4.80 -12.82
CA PRO A 46 3.99 -4.14 -12.45
C PRO A 46 2.86 -4.29 -13.48
N ILE A 47 3.19 -4.39 -14.78
CA ILE A 47 2.22 -4.48 -15.88
C ILE A 47 1.71 -5.93 -16.07
N ARG A 48 2.51 -6.92 -15.64
CA ARG A 48 2.16 -8.35 -15.66
C ARG A 48 2.07 -8.91 -14.24
N PRO A 49 1.07 -8.47 -13.45
CA PRO A 49 0.86 -9.00 -12.11
C PRO A 49 0.37 -10.44 -12.18
N GLN A 50 0.80 -11.25 -11.22
CA GLN A 50 0.13 -12.49 -10.85
C GLN A 50 -0.99 -12.17 -9.87
N HIS A 51 -0.71 -11.31 -8.87
CA HIS A 51 -1.68 -10.84 -7.89
C HIS A 51 -1.52 -9.35 -7.62
N VAL A 52 -2.62 -8.70 -7.27
CA VAL A 52 -2.65 -7.29 -6.89
C VAL A 52 -3.41 -7.17 -5.59
N TYR A 53 -2.78 -6.61 -4.57
CA TYR A 53 -3.45 -6.18 -3.35
C TYR A 53 -3.67 -4.68 -3.42
N GLN A 54 -4.92 -4.26 -3.28
CA GLN A 54 -5.34 -2.88 -3.35
C GLN A 54 -5.76 -2.41 -1.96
N LEU A 55 -5.05 -1.42 -1.43
CA LEU A 55 -5.38 -0.73 -0.19
C LEU A 55 -6.12 0.56 -0.56
N CYS A 56 -7.36 0.70 -0.11
CA CYS A 56 -8.18 1.90 -0.32
C CYS A 56 -8.41 2.59 1.02
N PHE A 57 -8.10 3.88 1.10
CA PHE A 57 -8.36 4.71 2.27
C PHE A 57 -9.52 5.65 1.96
N SER A 58 -10.63 5.53 2.70
CA SER A 58 -11.69 6.54 2.62
C SER A 58 -11.29 7.72 3.50
N HIS A 59 -11.23 8.91 2.92
CA HIS A 59 -10.97 10.13 3.66
C HIS A 59 -12.18 10.45 4.55
N ALA A 60 -12.02 10.28 5.86
CA ALA A 60 -12.78 11.05 6.83
C ALA A 60 -11.92 12.25 7.19
N ASN A 61 -12.52 13.44 7.26
CA ASN A 61 -11.90 14.76 7.51
C ASN A 61 -10.43 14.67 7.90
N PRO A 62 -9.49 15.20 7.07
CA PRO A 62 -8.08 15.12 7.38
C PRO A 62 -7.89 15.61 8.80
N ALA A 63 -7.30 14.76 9.66
CA ALA A 63 -6.88 15.21 10.96
C ALA A 63 -6.02 16.47 10.76
N PRO A 64 -6.16 17.50 11.63
CA PRO A 64 -5.32 18.69 11.51
C PRO A 64 -3.87 18.26 11.37
N PHE A 65 -3.15 18.89 10.45
CA PHE A 65 -1.78 18.53 10.07
C PHE A 65 -0.95 18.31 11.34
N ALA A 66 -0.80 17.05 11.71
CA ALA A 66 0.02 16.62 12.81
C ALA A 66 1.29 16.08 12.17
N GLU A 67 2.43 16.52 12.69
CA GLU A 67 3.72 16.00 12.27
C GLU A 67 3.65 14.47 12.32
N ALA A 68 3.98 13.81 11.21
CA ALA A 68 3.79 12.37 11.05
C ALA A 68 4.72 11.62 12.01
N ASN A 69 4.25 11.38 13.23
CA ASN A 69 5.00 10.69 14.23
C ASN A 69 4.80 9.18 14.03
N PHE A 70 5.76 8.54 13.35
CA PHE A 70 5.73 7.11 13.05
C PHE A 70 6.06 6.21 14.27
N ILE A 71 6.01 6.76 15.49
CA ILE A 71 6.08 5.97 16.72
C ILE A 71 4.93 4.96 16.74
N LYS A 72 5.24 3.71 17.13
CA LYS A 72 4.28 2.62 17.26
C LYS A 72 3.25 2.92 18.36
N GLY A 73 2.17 3.61 18.00
CA GLY A 73 1.03 3.83 18.89
C GLY A 73 0.18 2.56 19.05
N LYS A 74 -0.41 2.36 20.24
CA LYS A 74 -1.30 1.22 20.53
C LYS A 74 -2.47 1.12 19.53
N THR A 75 -3.00 2.26 19.08
CA THR A 75 -4.07 2.33 18.07
C THR A 75 -3.60 1.82 16.71
N ALA A 76 -2.44 2.27 16.24
CA ALA A 76 -1.87 1.84 14.96
C ALA A 76 -1.57 0.33 14.97
N GLU A 77 -1.06 -0.19 16.09
CA GLU A 77 -0.82 -1.62 16.29
C GLU A 77 -2.12 -2.43 16.26
N GLY A 78 -3.17 -1.97 16.95
CA GLY A 78 -4.49 -2.59 16.94
C GLY A 78 -5.12 -2.64 15.56
N LEU A 79 -5.06 -1.53 14.81
CA LEU A 79 -5.54 -1.46 13.42
C LEU A 79 -4.72 -2.35 12.48
N SER A 80 -3.41 -2.37 12.64
CA SER A 80 -2.51 -3.23 11.86
C SER A 80 -2.85 -4.71 12.06
N ARG A 81 -3.00 -5.16 13.32
CA ARG A 81 -3.44 -6.53 13.61
C ARG A 81 -4.80 -6.86 13.02
N LYS A 82 -5.74 -5.92 13.05
CA LYS A 82 -7.08 -6.11 12.48
C LYS A 82 -6.99 -6.27 10.96
N ALA A 83 -6.21 -5.43 10.28
CA ALA A 83 -5.97 -5.51 8.86
C ALA A 83 -5.33 -6.85 8.47
N ILE A 84 -4.26 -7.26 9.18
CA ILE A 84 -3.57 -8.54 8.95
C ILE A 84 -4.52 -9.72 9.15
N ARG A 85 -5.29 -9.76 10.25
CA ARG A 85 -6.27 -10.83 10.49
C ARG A 85 -7.35 -10.89 9.41
N ALA A 86 -7.86 -9.74 8.97
CA ALA A 86 -8.83 -9.67 7.89
C ALA A 86 -8.26 -10.24 6.58
N LEU A 87 -7.00 -9.92 6.26
CA LEU A 87 -6.29 -10.46 5.10
C LEU A 87 -6.15 -11.99 5.19
N ILE A 88 -5.67 -12.51 6.32
CA ILE A 88 -5.48 -13.95 6.54
C ILE A 88 -6.81 -14.71 6.45
N SER A 89 -7.89 -14.19 7.07
CA SER A 89 -9.21 -14.83 7.03
C SER A 89 -9.84 -14.91 5.64
N LYS A 90 -9.26 -14.19 4.67
CA LYS A 90 -9.66 -14.17 3.27
C LYS A 90 -8.60 -14.79 2.37
N ASP A 91 -7.72 -15.59 2.95
CA ASP A 91 -6.73 -16.40 2.24
C ASP A 91 -5.69 -15.56 1.46
N ALA A 92 -5.43 -14.33 1.91
CA ALA A 92 -4.41 -13.48 1.30
C ALA A 92 -3.01 -14.08 1.51
N GLY A 93 -2.32 -14.40 0.41
CA GLY A 93 -0.96 -14.93 0.43
C GLY A 93 -0.84 -16.44 0.64
N SER A 94 -1.94 -17.19 0.54
CA SER A 94 -1.94 -18.67 0.64
C SER A 94 -1.29 -19.38 -0.54
N SER A 95 -1.32 -18.76 -1.73
CA SER A 95 -0.75 -19.31 -2.93
C SER A 95 0.77 -19.20 -2.95
N SER A 96 1.43 -20.31 -3.23
CA SER A 96 2.85 -20.35 -3.56
C SER A 96 3.06 -20.08 -5.05
N TYR A 97 4.05 -19.26 -5.37
CA TYR A 97 4.36 -18.91 -6.76
C TYR A 97 5.69 -19.51 -7.19
N LEU A 98 5.67 -20.23 -8.29
CA LEU A 98 6.87 -20.72 -8.93
C LEU A 98 7.57 -19.57 -9.66
N GLY A 99 8.89 -19.44 -9.45
CA GLY A 99 9.76 -18.56 -10.22
C GLY A 99 10.12 -17.23 -9.57
N HIS A 100 10.68 -16.32 -10.38
CA HIS A 100 11.21 -15.04 -9.93
C HIS A 100 10.09 -13.99 -9.74
N THR A 101 9.45 -14.04 -8.58
CA THR A 101 8.41 -13.08 -8.21
C THR A 101 8.99 -11.90 -7.41
N LYS A 102 8.52 -10.70 -7.71
CA LYS A 102 8.83 -9.46 -6.98
C LYS A 102 7.55 -8.79 -6.52
N LEU A 103 7.64 -8.07 -5.39
CA LEU A 103 6.61 -7.17 -4.91
C LEU A 103 6.97 -5.73 -5.30
N PHE A 104 6.08 -5.10 -6.06
CA PHE A 104 6.18 -3.71 -6.46
C PHE A 104 5.14 -2.89 -5.70
N LEU A 105 5.54 -1.72 -5.21
CA LEU A 105 4.65 -0.77 -4.58
C LEU A 105 4.29 0.33 -5.58
N MET A 106 2.99 0.49 -5.83
CA MET A 106 2.42 1.58 -6.63
C MET A 106 1.57 2.45 -5.71
N VAL A 107 1.69 3.76 -5.83
CA VAL A 107 0.90 4.72 -5.06
C VAL A 107 0.25 5.69 -6.01
N LYS A 108 -1.03 5.96 -5.82
CA LYS A 108 -1.74 7.02 -6.51
C LYS A 108 -1.61 8.31 -5.71
N ALA A 109 -0.94 9.31 -6.29
CA ALA A 109 -0.59 10.55 -5.61
C ALA A 109 -0.66 11.76 -6.58
N PRO A 110 -0.84 12.99 -6.06
CA PRO A 110 -0.72 14.21 -6.86
C PRO A 110 0.59 14.30 -7.64
N THR A 111 0.56 14.96 -8.79
CA THR A 111 1.73 15.26 -9.64
C THR A 111 2.80 16.10 -8.92
N SER A 112 2.45 16.79 -7.84
CA SER A 112 3.37 17.57 -7.00
C SER A 112 4.26 16.71 -6.09
N LEU A 113 4.06 15.38 -6.03
CA LEU A 113 4.94 14.46 -5.30
C LEU A 113 6.39 14.59 -5.79
N ASN A 114 7.28 15.03 -4.90
CA ASN A 114 8.69 15.23 -5.20
C ASN A 114 9.58 14.31 -4.35
N LEU A 115 9.57 13.02 -4.66
CA LEU A 115 10.48 12.01 -4.06
C LEU A 115 11.20 11.20 -5.14
N PRO A 116 12.00 11.84 -6.03
CA PRO A 116 12.58 11.19 -7.21
C PRO A 116 13.52 10.03 -6.88
N LEU A 117 14.14 10.05 -5.69
CA LEU A 117 15.00 8.97 -5.17
C LEU A 117 14.22 7.71 -4.80
N HIS A 118 12.93 7.83 -4.49
CA HIS A 118 12.10 6.72 -4.01
C HIS A 118 10.99 6.35 -4.99
N PHE A 119 10.48 7.29 -5.77
CA PHE A 119 9.31 7.12 -6.61
C PHE A 119 9.55 7.61 -8.03
N LEU A 120 8.98 6.88 -8.99
CA LEU A 120 9.01 7.20 -10.41
C LEU A 120 7.58 7.39 -10.92
N PRO A 121 7.27 8.49 -11.62
CA PRO A 121 5.95 8.68 -12.21
C PRO A 121 5.68 7.63 -13.29
N LYS A 122 4.46 7.09 -13.31
CA LYS A 122 3.96 6.08 -14.23
C LYS A 122 2.56 6.46 -14.70
N ARG A 123 2.44 7.57 -15.43
CA ARG A 123 1.15 8.14 -15.89
C ARG A 123 0.27 7.12 -16.60
N ASP A 124 0.88 6.28 -17.45
CA ASP A 124 0.17 5.27 -18.25
C ASP A 124 0.11 3.89 -17.60
N PHE A 125 0.34 3.81 -16.29
CA PHE A 125 0.30 2.52 -15.59
C PHE A 125 -1.09 1.90 -15.68
N ARG A 126 -1.16 0.76 -16.37
CA ARG A 126 -2.33 -0.12 -16.45
C ARG A 126 -1.83 -1.55 -16.52
N TYR A 127 -2.45 -2.43 -15.74
CA TYR A 127 -2.25 -3.88 -15.86
C TYR A 127 -3.48 -4.53 -16.51
N SER A 128 -3.35 -5.79 -16.91
CA SER A 128 -4.41 -6.54 -17.59
C SER A 128 -5.71 -6.60 -16.78
N LYS A 129 -6.86 -6.33 -17.44
CA LYS A 129 -8.20 -6.46 -16.83
C LYS A 129 -8.55 -7.89 -16.40
N LYS A 130 -7.79 -8.90 -16.83
CA LYS A 130 -7.97 -10.30 -16.40
C LYS A 130 -7.63 -10.52 -14.92
N ILE A 131 -6.89 -9.60 -14.31
CA ILE A 131 -6.44 -9.72 -12.92
C ILE A 131 -7.42 -8.98 -12.02
N VAL A 132 -8.06 -9.71 -11.12
CA VAL A 132 -8.97 -9.15 -10.12
C VAL A 132 -8.17 -8.79 -8.87
N PRO A 133 -8.14 -7.51 -8.44
CA PRO A 133 -7.39 -7.12 -7.25
C PRO A 133 -8.08 -7.60 -5.97
N PHE A 134 -7.27 -8.04 -5.00
CA PHE A 134 -7.70 -8.28 -3.64
C PHE A 134 -7.80 -6.94 -2.91
N ARG A 135 -9.00 -6.52 -2.49
CA ARG A 135 -9.25 -5.16 -2.00
C ARG A 135 -9.40 -5.10 -0.47
N LEU A 136 -8.55 -4.33 0.19
CA LEU A 136 -8.70 -3.96 1.60
C LEU A 136 -9.13 -2.50 1.72
N ARG A 137 -10.31 -2.26 2.29
CA ARG A 137 -10.87 -0.91 2.47
C ARG A 137 -10.79 -0.48 3.92
N PHE A 138 -10.12 0.64 4.17
CA PHE A 138 -10.08 1.30 5.47
C PHE A 138 -11.18 2.34 5.54
N LYS A 139 -12.09 2.19 6.51
CA LYS A 139 -13.21 3.11 6.77
C LYS A 139 -13.22 3.55 8.22
N CYS A 140 -13.34 4.86 8.46
CA CYS A 140 -13.54 5.42 9.81
C CYS A 140 -15.04 5.52 10.09
N ARG A 141 -15.51 4.96 11.21
CA ARG A 141 -16.95 4.98 11.59
C ARG A 141 -17.41 6.30 12.20
N ALA A 142 -16.51 7.22 12.55
CA ALA A 142 -16.85 8.48 13.22
C ALA A 142 -17.74 9.43 12.37
N GLN A 143 -17.96 9.13 11.09
CA GLN A 143 -18.87 9.88 10.21
C GLN A 143 -20.36 9.50 10.35
N GLY A 144 -20.69 8.35 10.92
CA GLY A 144 -22.10 7.92 11.02
C GLY A 144 -22.92 8.64 12.09
N LEU A 145 -22.29 9.46 12.93
CA LEU A 145 -22.92 10.15 14.06
C LEU A 145 -23.27 11.62 13.77
N LYS A 146 -22.98 12.14 12.57
CA LYS A 146 -23.27 13.54 12.19
C LYS A 146 -24.47 13.72 11.25
N ILE A 147 -25.26 12.68 11.00
CA ILE A 147 -26.39 12.73 10.04
C ILE A 147 -27.77 12.68 10.75
N ASP A 148 -27.84 12.46 12.06
CA ASP A 148 -29.12 12.38 12.80
C ASP A 148 -29.50 13.63 13.61
N GLU A 149 -28.85 14.76 13.36
CA GLU A 149 -29.32 16.07 13.83
C GLU A 149 -29.18 17.06 12.67
N ASP A 150 -30.21 17.15 11.83
CA ASP A 150 -30.89 18.40 11.45
C ASP A 150 -31.83 18.11 10.26
N HIS A 151 -33.09 17.77 10.59
CA HIS A 151 -34.18 17.85 9.62
C HIS A 151 -34.53 19.33 9.41
N SER A 152 -33.82 20.01 8.51
CA SER A 152 -34.34 21.23 7.92
C SER A 152 -33.78 21.46 6.51
N SER A 153 -34.72 21.70 5.60
CA SER A 153 -34.56 21.81 4.15
C SER A 153 -33.74 23.04 3.70
N LEU A 154 -32.71 22.82 2.89
CA LEU A 154 -32.19 23.80 1.91
C LEU A 154 -31.39 23.10 0.80
N PRO A 155 -31.72 23.31 -0.49
CA PRO A 155 -30.91 22.83 -1.60
C PRO A 155 -29.83 23.87 -1.94
N GLY A 156 -28.57 23.45 -1.87
CA GLY A 156 -27.46 24.20 -2.43
C GLY A 156 -26.56 24.85 -1.40
N ARG A 157 -25.47 24.14 -1.04
CA ARG A 157 -24.15 24.80 -0.95
C ARG A 157 -23.02 23.77 -0.96
N SER A 158 -22.19 23.92 -1.98
CA SER A 158 -20.77 23.61 -1.99
C SER A 158 -20.38 22.15 -1.74
N THR A 159 -20.37 21.36 -2.82
CA THR A 159 -19.37 20.31 -3.05
C THR A 159 -17.99 20.83 -2.63
N GLY A 160 -17.56 20.43 -1.44
CA GLY A 160 -16.27 20.81 -0.88
C GLY A 160 -15.16 20.31 -1.77
N ILE A 161 -14.60 21.22 -2.56
CA ILE A 161 -13.29 21.15 -3.20
C ILE A 161 -13.10 19.82 -3.96
N ASP A 162 -13.69 19.75 -5.14
CA ASP A 162 -13.08 19.08 -6.28
C ASP A 162 -11.77 19.82 -6.63
N SER A 163 -10.76 19.77 -5.76
CA SER A 163 -9.39 19.85 -6.25
C SER A 163 -9.13 18.51 -6.91
N SER A 164 -9.50 18.41 -8.18
CA SER A 164 -8.96 17.43 -9.12
C SER A 164 -7.44 17.63 -9.18
N ASN A 165 -6.73 17.28 -8.10
CA ASN A 165 -5.31 17.02 -8.18
C ASN A 165 -5.21 15.89 -9.19
N ASP A 166 -4.56 16.13 -10.33
CA ASP A 166 -4.31 15.12 -11.34
C ASP A 166 -3.50 13.99 -10.69
N LEU A 167 -4.22 13.01 -10.14
CA LEU A 167 -3.62 11.90 -9.42
C LEU A 167 -3.03 10.95 -10.45
N ILE A 168 -1.72 10.77 -10.42
CA ILE A 168 -1.03 9.82 -11.28
C ILE A 168 -0.48 8.67 -10.44
N TRP A 169 -0.15 7.57 -11.11
CA TRP A 169 0.56 6.48 -10.46
C TRP A 169 2.04 6.79 -10.32
N PHE A 170 2.59 6.45 -9.15
CA PHE A 170 4.01 6.44 -8.88
C PHE A 170 4.43 5.04 -8.48
N GLN A 171 5.52 4.55 -9.05
CA GLN A 171 6.13 3.28 -8.69
C GLN A 171 7.29 3.53 -7.72
N CYS A 172 7.31 2.83 -6.59
CA CYS A 172 8.47 2.82 -5.71
C CYS A 172 9.66 2.12 -6.41
N ARG A 173 10.85 2.71 -6.33
CA ARG A 173 12.09 2.14 -6.87
C ARG A 173 12.52 0.87 -6.13
N HIS A 174 12.10 0.72 -4.87
CA HIS A 174 12.45 -0.42 -4.02
C HIS A 174 11.46 -1.58 -4.26
N ALA A 175 11.80 -2.49 -5.17
CA ALA A 175 11.04 -3.71 -5.40
C ALA A 175 11.60 -4.87 -4.56
N ILE A 176 10.75 -5.51 -3.76
CA ILE A 176 11.17 -6.63 -2.90
C ILE A 176 11.23 -7.90 -3.74
N LYS A 177 12.39 -8.54 -3.81
CA LYS A 177 12.54 -9.85 -4.46
C LYS A 177 12.25 -10.96 -3.45
N GLY A 178 11.42 -11.93 -3.84
CA GLY A 178 11.13 -13.10 -3.00
C GLY A 178 12.38 -13.90 -2.66
N ILE A 179 12.41 -14.48 -1.46
CA ILE A 179 13.43 -15.44 -1.04
C ILE A 179 12.91 -16.83 -1.41
N ALA A 180 13.66 -17.55 -2.25
CA ALA A 180 13.37 -18.95 -2.52
C ALA A 180 13.90 -19.80 -1.36
N PHE A 181 13.02 -20.58 -0.75
CA PHE A 181 13.41 -21.69 0.12
C PHE A 181 13.42 -22.95 -0.74
N LYS A 182 14.45 -23.80 -0.57
CA LYS A 182 14.39 -25.15 -1.13
C LYS A 182 13.21 -25.83 -0.41
N THR A 183 12.18 -26.22 -1.13
CA THR A 183 11.19 -27.18 -0.61
C THR A 183 11.96 -28.45 -0.26
N PRO A 184 11.74 -29.07 0.92
CA PRO A 184 12.24 -30.41 1.14
C PRO A 184 11.67 -31.28 0.01
N GLU A 185 12.54 -32.01 -0.68
CA GLU A 185 12.10 -33.09 -1.56
C GLU A 185 11.39 -34.10 -0.64
N GLU A 186 10.09 -34.28 -0.81
CA GLU A 186 9.36 -35.36 -0.17
C GLU A 186 9.93 -36.67 -0.76
N GLU A 187 10.68 -37.42 0.06
CA GLU A 187 11.08 -38.81 -0.22
C GLU A 187 9.87 -39.77 -0.16
#